data_AF-A0A1D9QA73-F1
#
_entry.id   AF-A0A1D9QA73-F1
#
_cell.length_a   1.000
_cell.length_b   1.000
_cell.length_c   1.000
_cell.angle_alpha   90.00
_cell.angle_beta   90.00
_cell.angle_gamma   90.00
#
_symmetry.space_group_name_H-M   'P 1'
#
loop_
_entity.id
_entity.type
_entity.pdbx_description
1 polymer ?
#
loop_
_entity_poly.entity_id
_entity_poly.type
_entity_poly.pdbx_seq_one_letter_code
_entity_poly.pdbx_strand_id
1 'polypeptide(L)'
;MAGTPIKIPGKYTRDSSKSAVLARKILKRPRGRPLKQQSSKLASHISQSLSSTARESKVRTMKNIKSRRNMSQLEKLPTELLEAIFFYCLNLNLPVCSPVIGGKLSGESVYSKTVITAFDKTWDGWYRQSILPISNFEMNRTDSGSLQSAILKRRWARLPVLIRSQDLWVRKYAQGRPFPTTIIQRLWSEPFGSDIRKSGIKDVDPKTVSAVRLFDNDFAKFCYIFRRAEQTPDFNMKIQHLSGSKIHDYVNMATGTEIPNTLLIGPWDEEAIKFLYWLVMGGARIDWLTSTSGEAAIIGYKRAVRESRIEVIYLLLLAGIENKLDGDIIQYVLENAEANRSFTTILMMMSPGRRLPSLLLDGMLLFKNSHEHENDFEKLILIEELFAWFG
;
A
#
# COMPACT_ATOMS: atom_id res chain seq x y z
N MET A 1 -58.76 1.86 12.09
CA MET A 1 -58.41 2.47 10.78
C MET A 1 -57.21 1.72 10.22
N ALA A 2 -57.43 0.77 9.32
CA ALA A 2 -56.38 -0.05 8.72
C ALA A 2 -55.92 0.61 7.41
N GLY A 3 -54.64 0.99 7.34
CA GLY A 3 -54.05 1.62 6.16
C GLY A 3 -53.89 0.63 5.02
N THR A 4 -54.44 0.96 3.85
CA THR A 4 -54.34 0.19 2.62
C THR A 4 -52.87 0.18 2.13
N PRO A 5 -52.28 -0.99 1.80
CA PRO A 5 -50.90 -1.03 1.34
C PRO A 5 -50.78 -0.50 -0.09
N ILE A 6 -49.92 0.50 -0.28
CA ILE A 6 -49.59 1.07 -1.60
C ILE A 6 -48.74 0.05 -2.36
N LYS A 7 -49.28 -0.54 -3.45
CA LYS A 7 -48.51 -1.38 -4.38
C LYS A 7 -47.56 -0.50 -5.20
N ILE A 8 -46.27 -0.55 -4.86
CA ILE A 8 -45.20 0.06 -5.66
C ILE A 8 -45.08 -0.73 -6.98
N PRO A 9 -45.27 -0.12 -8.16
CA PRO A 9 -45.09 -0.82 -9.43
C PRO A 9 -43.61 -1.21 -9.60
N GLY A 10 -43.35 -2.50 -9.82
CA GLY A 10 -42.00 -3.02 -10.01
C GLY A 10 -41.24 -2.29 -11.13
N LYS A 11 -39.95 -2.04 -10.90
CA LYS A 11 -39.01 -1.39 -11.84
C LYS A 11 -38.92 -2.24 -13.12
N TYR A 12 -39.62 -1.83 -14.19
CA TYR A 12 -39.62 -2.53 -15.48
C TYR A 12 -38.25 -2.42 -16.16
N THR A 13 -37.44 -3.47 -16.09
CA THR A 13 -36.16 -3.54 -16.79
C THR A 13 -36.39 -3.93 -18.26
N ARG A 14 -35.90 -3.07 -19.17
CA ARG A 14 -35.99 -3.27 -20.61
C ARG A 14 -34.92 -4.27 -21.06
N ASP A 15 -35.31 -5.31 -21.79
CA ASP A 15 -34.34 -6.21 -22.40
C ASP A 15 -33.50 -5.46 -23.46
N SER A 16 -32.19 -5.39 -23.21
CA SER A 16 -31.20 -4.74 -24.06
C SER A 16 -30.34 -5.74 -24.84
N SER A 17 -30.73 -7.01 -24.91
CA SER A 17 -30.07 -8.03 -25.74
C SER A 17 -30.02 -7.60 -27.22
N LYS A 18 -28.94 -7.98 -27.93
CA LYS A 18 -28.74 -7.61 -29.35
C LYS A 18 -29.90 -8.11 -30.22
N SER A 19 -30.40 -9.31 -29.96
CA SER A 19 -31.56 -9.89 -30.63
C SER A 19 -32.82 -9.06 -30.41
N ALA A 20 -33.12 -8.66 -29.16
CA ALA A 20 -34.29 -7.82 -28.86
C ALA A 20 -34.19 -6.41 -29.47
N VAL A 21 -32.98 -5.87 -29.63
CA VAL A 21 -32.77 -4.58 -30.29
C VAL A 21 -32.93 -4.70 -31.81
N LEU A 22 -32.44 -5.78 -32.43
CA LEU A 22 -32.59 -6.05 -33.86
C LEU A 22 -34.06 -6.28 -34.24
N ALA A 23 -34.79 -7.10 -33.47
CA ALA A 23 -36.21 -7.34 -33.69
C ALA A 23 -37.02 -6.03 -33.68
N ARG A 24 -36.71 -5.09 -32.78
CA ARG A 24 -37.39 -3.78 -32.74
C ARG A 24 -37.09 -2.91 -33.95
N LYS A 25 -35.85 -2.95 -34.45
CA LYS A 25 -35.45 -2.20 -35.66
C LYS A 25 -36.16 -2.73 -36.89
N ILE A 26 -36.29 -4.05 -37.02
CA ILE A 26 -37.02 -4.71 -38.11
C ILE A 26 -38.50 -4.28 -38.09
N LEU A 27 -39.08 -4.16 -36.90
CA LEU A 27 -40.49 -3.78 -36.72
C LEU A 27 -40.77 -2.25 -36.83
N LYS A 28 -39.76 -1.41 -37.14
CA LYS A 28 -39.87 0.07 -37.28
C LYS A 28 -40.70 0.78 -36.18
N ARG A 29 -40.73 0.25 -34.95
CA ARG A 29 -41.56 0.82 -33.87
C ARG A 29 -40.91 2.03 -33.18
N PRO A 30 -41.65 3.14 -32.93
CA PRO A 30 -41.13 4.27 -32.16
C PRO A 30 -40.78 3.89 -30.72
N ARG A 31 -39.94 4.69 -30.05
CA ARG A 31 -39.52 4.49 -28.66
C ARG A 31 -40.66 4.78 -27.67
N GLY A 32 -41.60 3.85 -27.56
CA GLY A 32 -42.69 3.84 -26.56
C GLY A 32 -42.56 2.73 -25.50
N ARG A 33 -43.44 2.79 -24.50
CA ARG A 33 -43.50 2.03 -23.23
C ARG A 33 -43.27 0.50 -23.41
N PRO A 34 -42.44 -0.17 -22.59
CA PRO A 34 -42.15 -1.60 -22.73
C PRO A 34 -43.37 -2.51 -22.48
N LEU A 35 -43.51 -3.57 -23.27
CA LEU A 35 -44.50 -4.63 -23.08
C LEU A 35 -44.13 -5.52 -21.87
N LYS A 36 -45.13 -5.85 -21.05
CA LYS A 36 -45.01 -6.72 -19.87
C LYS A 36 -44.84 -8.17 -20.33
N GLN A 37 -43.66 -8.76 -20.19
CA GLN A 37 -43.49 -10.21 -20.33
C GLN A 37 -43.71 -10.88 -18.96
N GLN A 38 -44.59 -11.89 -18.92
CA GLN A 38 -44.79 -12.74 -17.76
C GLN A 38 -43.53 -13.62 -17.58
N SER A 39 -42.86 -13.47 -16.44
CA SER A 39 -41.69 -14.25 -16.10
C SER A 39 -42.10 -15.67 -15.72
N SER A 40 -41.64 -16.69 -16.46
CA SER A 40 -41.55 -18.07 -15.95
C SER A 40 -40.40 -18.16 -14.95
N LYS A 41 -40.62 -17.60 -13.75
CA LYS A 41 -39.78 -17.83 -12.57
C LYS A 41 -40.14 -19.18 -11.98
N LEU A 42 -39.46 -20.26 -12.37
CA LEU A 42 -39.34 -21.43 -11.48
C LEU A 42 -38.19 -22.42 -11.78
N ALA A 43 -37.32 -22.19 -12.79
CA ALA A 43 -36.31 -23.19 -13.15
C ALA A 43 -34.86 -22.66 -13.30
N SER A 44 -34.52 -21.50 -12.74
CA SER A 44 -33.18 -20.90 -12.93
C SER A 44 -32.42 -20.57 -11.64
N HIS A 45 -32.90 -20.98 -10.47
CA HIS A 45 -32.25 -20.66 -9.20
C HIS A 45 -31.28 -21.73 -8.65
N ILE A 46 -31.15 -22.88 -9.31
CA ILE A 46 -30.29 -23.98 -8.81
C ILE A 46 -29.00 -24.19 -9.63
N SER A 47 -28.88 -23.61 -10.83
CA SER A 47 -27.72 -23.86 -11.71
C SER A 47 -26.77 -22.67 -11.93
N GLN A 48 -26.91 -21.57 -11.17
CA GLN A 48 -26.07 -20.37 -11.32
C GLN A 48 -25.02 -20.16 -10.22
N SER A 49 -24.85 -21.10 -9.28
CA SER A 49 -23.83 -20.98 -8.21
C SER A 49 -22.44 -21.54 -8.55
N LEU A 50 -22.20 -22.06 -9.76
CA LEU A 50 -20.91 -22.71 -10.11
C LEU A 50 -20.28 -22.27 -11.45
N SER A 51 -20.62 -21.10 -11.99
CA SER A 51 -19.85 -20.51 -13.08
C SER A 51 -19.95 -18.98 -13.11
N SER A 52 -19.30 -18.32 -12.13
CA SER A 52 -18.99 -16.91 -12.25
C SER A 52 -17.85 -16.73 -13.27
N THR A 53 -18.17 -16.82 -14.56
CA THR A 53 -17.31 -16.20 -15.58
C THR A 53 -17.34 -14.70 -15.32
N ALA A 54 -16.19 -14.17 -14.90
CA ALA A 54 -15.97 -12.75 -14.70
C ALA A 54 -16.42 -12.02 -15.97
N ARG A 55 -17.44 -11.16 -15.87
CA ARG A 55 -17.79 -10.27 -16.97
C ARG A 55 -16.61 -9.34 -17.19
N GLU A 56 -15.87 -9.59 -18.27
CA GLU A 56 -14.81 -8.69 -18.73
C GLU A 56 -15.34 -7.25 -18.79
N SER A 57 -14.65 -6.36 -18.06
CA SER A 57 -14.97 -4.94 -18.11
C SER A 57 -14.72 -4.45 -19.54
N LYS A 58 -15.77 -3.99 -20.23
CA LYS A 58 -15.63 -3.43 -21.58
C LYS A 58 -14.82 -2.13 -21.51
N VAL A 59 -13.51 -2.22 -21.73
CA VAL A 59 -12.63 -1.06 -21.87
C VAL A 59 -13.12 -0.24 -23.06
N ARG A 60 -13.65 0.95 -22.79
CA ARG A 60 -14.10 1.87 -23.84
C ARG A 60 -12.87 2.49 -24.50
N THR A 61 -12.55 2.05 -25.71
CA THR A 61 -11.45 2.60 -26.51
C THR A 61 -11.69 4.08 -26.82
N MET A 62 -10.63 4.90 -26.85
CA MET A 62 -10.71 6.34 -27.17
C MET A 62 -11.47 6.64 -28.48
N LYS A 63 -11.35 5.78 -29.49
CA LYS A 63 -12.09 5.89 -30.76
C LYS A 63 -13.62 5.89 -30.55
N ASN A 64 -14.12 5.09 -29.62
CA ASN A 64 -15.55 5.01 -29.28
C ASN A 64 -16.03 6.17 -28.40
N ILE A 65 -15.13 6.81 -27.65
CA ILE A 65 -15.44 7.98 -26.82
C ILE A 65 -15.53 9.23 -27.72
N LYS A 66 -14.57 9.41 -28.64
CA LYS A 66 -14.51 10.54 -29.57
C LYS A 66 -15.68 10.53 -30.57
N SER A 67 -16.17 9.36 -31.00
CA SER A 67 -17.21 9.25 -32.03
C SER A 67 -18.64 9.52 -31.54
N ARG A 68 -18.86 9.61 -30.22
CA ARG A 68 -20.21 9.72 -29.63
C ARG A 68 -20.49 11.07 -28.96
N ARG A 69 -19.54 12.00 -28.94
CA ARG A 69 -19.63 13.23 -28.14
C ARG A 69 -19.13 14.45 -28.90
N ASN A 70 -19.86 15.56 -28.80
CA ASN A 70 -19.35 16.87 -29.21
C ASN A 70 -18.23 17.26 -28.26
N MET A 71 -17.00 17.31 -28.78
CA MET A 71 -15.82 17.68 -28.00
C MET A 71 -15.77 19.18 -27.75
N SER A 72 -15.43 19.56 -26.53
CA SER A 72 -15.09 20.94 -26.16
C SER A 72 -13.83 21.42 -26.90
N GLN A 73 -13.60 22.73 -26.94
CA GLN A 73 -12.39 23.29 -27.56
C GLN A 73 -11.11 22.78 -26.89
N LEU A 74 -11.12 22.62 -25.56
CA LEU A 74 -10.01 22.07 -24.81
C LEU A 74 -9.72 20.60 -25.18
N GLU A 75 -10.76 19.77 -25.36
CA GLU A 75 -10.60 18.37 -25.78
C GLU A 75 -10.05 18.23 -27.21
N LYS A 76 -10.25 19.23 -28.06
CA LYS A 76 -9.76 19.25 -29.44
C LYS A 76 -8.27 19.58 -29.56
N LEU A 77 -7.67 20.20 -28.54
CA LEU A 77 -6.26 20.56 -28.57
C LEU A 77 -5.35 19.36 -28.86
N PRO A 78 -4.23 19.55 -29.58
CA PRO A 78 -3.17 18.56 -29.69
C PRO A 78 -2.68 18.07 -28.32
N THR A 79 -2.18 16.84 -28.27
CA THR A 79 -1.73 16.20 -27.02
C THR A 79 -0.61 17.02 -26.38
N GLU A 80 0.29 17.55 -27.19
CA GLU A 80 1.46 18.33 -26.79
C GLU A 80 1.06 19.61 -26.06
N LEU A 81 0.01 20.30 -26.54
CA LEU A 81 -0.52 21.51 -25.88
C LEU A 81 -1.21 21.17 -24.56
N LEU A 82 -1.94 20.04 -24.50
CA LEU A 82 -2.56 19.60 -23.25
C LEU A 82 -1.51 19.19 -22.21
N GLU A 83 -0.43 18.53 -22.64
CA GLU A 83 0.70 18.23 -21.76
C GLU A 83 1.36 19.50 -21.25
N ALA A 84 1.61 20.49 -22.12
CA ALA A 84 2.18 21.78 -21.71
C ALA A 84 1.29 22.51 -20.68
N ILE A 85 -0.03 22.58 -20.92
CA ILE A 85 -0.99 23.15 -19.97
C ILE A 85 -0.98 22.37 -18.65
N PHE A 86 -0.99 21.04 -18.72
CA PHE A 86 -0.96 20.19 -17.54
C PHE A 86 0.30 20.42 -16.70
N PHE A 87 1.50 20.46 -17.31
CA PHE A 87 2.75 20.70 -16.58
C PHE A 87 2.91 22.14 -16.09
N TYR A 88 2.28 23.12 -16.75
CA TYR A 88 2.25 24.49 -16.27
C TYR A 88 1.46 24.63 -14.97
N CYS A 89 0.29 23.99 -14.87
CA CYS A 89 -0.57 24.09 -13.69
C CYS A 89 -0.39 22.96 -12.66
N LEU A 90 0.21 21.84 -13.06
CA LEU A 90 0.35 20.57 -12.32
C LEU A 90 -0.93 20.12 -11.61
N ASN A 91 -2.10 20.43 -12.19
CA ASN A 91 -3.38 20.13 -11.58
C ASN A 91 -3.80 18.69 -11.92
N LEU A 92 -3.66 17.80 -10.94
CA LEU A 92 -3.99 16.38 -11.05
C LEU A 92 -5.48 16.09 -11.34
N ASN A 93 -6.37 17.10 -11.24
CA ASN A 93 -7.78 16.95 -11.58
C ASN A 93 -8.06 17.16 -13.08
N LEU A 94 -7.15 17.81 -13.82
CA LEU A 94 -7.33 18.06 -15.26
C LEU A 94 -7.55 16.76 -16.09
N PRO A 95 -6.78 15.67 -15.89
CA PRO A 95 -7.04 14.40 -16.58
C PRO A 95 -8.38 13.75 -16.19
N VAL A 96 -8.92 14.08 -15.02
CA VAL A 96 -10.16 13.50 -14.48
C VAL A 96 -11.40 14.21 -15.02
N CYS A 97 -11.28 15.49 -15.37
CA CYS A 97 -12.38 16.31 -15.88
C CYS A 97 -12.99 15.80 -17.20
N SER A 98 -12.21 15.11 -18.03
CA SER A 98 -12.70 14.52 -19.28
C SER A 98 -11.97 13.22 -19.61
N PRO A 99 -12.68 12.14 -20.01
CA PRO A 99 -12.05 10.92 -20.50
C PRO A 99 -11.16 11.12 -21.74
N VAL A 100 -11.42 12.15 -22.56
CA VAL A 100 -10.60 12.46 -23.74
C VAL A 100 -9.29 13.12 -23.33
N ILE A 101 -9.36 14.09 -22.42
CA ILE A 101 -8.17 14.75 -21.86
C ILE A 101 -7.36 13.73 -21.06
N GLY A 102 -8.02 12.95 -20.20
CA GLY A 102 -7.42 11.85 -19.46
C GLY A 102 -6.70 10.88 -20.38
N GLY A 103 -7.35 10.39 -21.43
CA GLY A 103 -6.74 9.48 -22.39
C GLY A 103 -5.54 10.06 -23.15
N LYS A 104 -5.49 11.38 -23.37
CA LYS A 104 -4.33 12.06 -23.96
C LYS A 104 -3.18 12.24 -22.95
N LEU A 105 -3.50 12.49 -21.69
CA LEU A 105 -2.52 12.68 -20.61
C LEU A 105 -2.12 11.37 -19.90
N SER A 106 -2.68 10.23 -20.30
CA SER A 106 -2.35 8.91 -19.74
C SER A 106 -1.06 8.29 -20.28
N GLY A 107 -0.16 9.10 -20.85
CA GLY A 107 1.13 8.65 -21.35
C GLY A 107 2.11 8.31 -20.23
N GLU A 108 2.94 7.29 -20.45
CA GLU A 108 3.96 6.88 -19.49
C GLU A 108 4.99 7.99 -19.22
N SER A 109 5.36 8.74 -20.26
CA SER A 109 6.20 9.93 -20.17
C SER A 109 5.57 11.00 -19.27
N VAL A 110 4.25 11.21 -19.40
CA VAL A 110 3.50 12.19 -18.62
C VAL A 110 3.49 11.80 -17.15
N TYR A 111 3.18 10.53 -16.83
CA TYR A 111 3.23 10.03 -15.47
C TYR A 111 4.62 10.15 -14.86
N SER A 112 5.65 9.74 -15.59
CA SER A 112 7.03 9.79 -15.10
C SER A 112 7.48 11.22 -14.84
N LYS A 113 7.18 12.14 -15.76
CA LYS A 113 7.48 13.56 -15.59
C LYS A 113 6.68 14.19 -14.44
N THR A 114 5.44 13.78 -14.22
CA THR A 114 4.62 14.24 -13.07
C THR A 114 5.25 13.84 -11.75
N VAL A 115 5.66 12.57 -11.63
CA VAL A 115 6.36 12.07 -10.44
C VAL A 115 7.68 12.81 -10.25
N ILE A 116 8.50 12.92 -11.30
CA ILE A 116 9.74 13.68 -11.24
C ILE A 116 9.49 15.10 -10.74
N THR A 117 8.55 15.84 -11.33
CA THR A 117 8.27 17.23 -10.90
C THR A 117 7.87 17.33 -9.42
N ALA A 118 7.16 16.34 -8.88
CA ALA A 118 6.72 16.36 -7.48
C ALA A 118 7.76 15.86 -6.47
N PHE A 119 8.71 15.02 -6.90
CA PHE A 119 9.71 14.40 -6.04
C PHE A 119 11.14 14.96 -6.26
N ASP A 120 11.36 15.74 -7.32
CA ASP A 120 12.67 16.26 -7.74
C ASP A 120 13.42 16.95 -6.60
N LYS A 121 12.77 17.85 -5.87
CA LYS A 121 13.40 18.55 -4.74
C LYS A 121 13.82 17.62 -3.60
N THR A 122 12.94 16.66 -3.26
CA THR A 122 13.22 15.66 -2.22
C THR A 122 14.41 14.81 -2.63
N TRP A 123 14.43 14.33 -3.88
CA TRP A 123 15.54 13.53 -4.38
C TRP A 123 16.82 14.36 -4.51
N ASP A 124 16.79 15.61 -4.99
CA ASP A 124 18.00 16.44 -5.09
C ASP A 124 18.62 16.70 -3.71
N GLY A 125 17.80 17.04 -2.71
CA GLY A 125 18.27 17.25 -1.34
C GLY A 125 18.96 16.01 -0.78
N TRP A 126 18.34 14.84 -0.92
CA TRP A 126 18.87 13.59 -0.38
C TRP A 126 20.11 13.06 -1.12
N TYR A 127 20.11 13.08 -2.46
CA TYR A 127 21.27 12.67 -3.24
C TYR A 127 22.46 13.63 -3.07
N ARG A 128 22.21 14.90 -2.71
CA ARG A 128 23.27 15.84 -2.30
C ARG A 128 23.83 15.50 -0.91
N GLN A 129 23.00 14.96 0.00
CA GLN A 129 23.34 14.71 1.40
C GLN A 129 24.36 13.59 1.61
N SER A 130 24.45 12.60 0.71
CA SER A 130 25.48 11.55 0.76
C SER A 130 26.94 12.05 0.70
N ILE A 131 27.15 13.36 0.46
CA ILE A 131 28.46 14.02 0.40
C ILE A 131 28.79 14.74 1.74
N LEU A 132 27.81 14.98 2.63
CA LEU A 132 27.99 15.75 3.87
C LEU A 132 27.65 14.91 5.13
N PRO A 133 28.35 15.09 6.27
CA PRO A 133 28.04 14.38 7.50
C PRO A 133 26.64 14.70 8.02
N ILE A 134 25.93 13.64 8.45
CA ILE A 134 24.52 13.61 8.86
C ILE A 134 24.21 14.62 10.01
N SER A 135 25.21 15.04 10.78
CA SER A 135 25.04 15.86 11.99
C SER A 135 24.62 17.31 11.75
N ASN A 136 24.71 17.84 10.53
CA ASN A 136 24.72 19.30 10.31
C ASN A 136 23.55 19.86 9.48
N PHE A 137 22.41 19.17 9.36
CA PHE A 137 21.29 19.74 8.62
C PHE A 137 19.94 19.62 9.33
N GLU A 138 19.43 20.77 9.77
CA GLU A 138 18.02 21.01 9.92
C GLU A 138 17.41 20.96 8.51
N MET A 139 16.80 19.84 8.17
CA MET A 139 16.01 19.75 6.94
C MET A 139 14.99 20.90 6.99
N ASN A 140 15.06 21.83 6.03
CA ASN A 140 13.96 22.75 5.77
C ASN A 140 12.77 21.87 5.34
N ARG A 141 12.01 21.37 6.32
CA ARG A 141 10.80 20.53 6.20
C ARG A 141 9.63 21.32 5.61
N THR A 142 9.91 22.35 4.80
CA THR A 142 8.95 23.32 4.29
C THR A 142 8.23 22.85 3.03
N ASP A 143 8.75 21.83 2.33
CA ASP A 143 8.00 21.18 1.26
C ASP A 143 6.94 20.24 1.86
N SER A 144 5.69 20.72 1.89
CA SER A 144 4.52 19.93 2.25
C SER A 144 4.38 18.72 1.32
N GLY A 145 4.41 17.50 1.88
CA GLY A 145 4.16 16.24 1.16
C GLY A 145 2.75 16.11 0.56
N SER A 146 1.94 17.16 0.55
CA SER A 146 0.57 17.18 0.01
C SER A 146 0.49 16.80 -1.47
N LEU A 147 1.39 17.33 -2.31
CA LEU A 147 1.43 16.98 -3.74
C LEU A 147 1.83 15.51 -3.96
N GLN A 148 2.84 15.03 -3.24
CA GLN A 148 3.27 13.63 -3.31
C GLN A 148 2.13 12.69 -2.85
N SER A 149 1.46 13.04 -1.75
CA SER A 149 0.27 12.33 -1.26
C SER A 149 -0.86 12.30 -2.29
N ALA A 150 -1.13 13.43 -2.95
CA ALA A 150 -2.15 13.53 -3.99
C ALA A 150 -1.83 12.69 -5.23
N ILE A 151 -0.55 12.52 -5.56
CA ILE A 151 -0.09 11.60 -6.61
C ILE A 151 -0.26 10.15 -6.18
N LEU A 152 0.19 9.78 -4.97
CA LEU A 152 0.12 8.40 -4.46
C LEU A 152 -1.33 7.88 -4.36
N LYS A 153 -2.32 8.77 -4.20
CA LYS A 153 -3.75 8.44 -4.24
C LYS A 153 -4.27 8.11 -5.65
N ARG A 154 -3.50 8.34 -6.72
CA ARG A 154 -3.91 8.08 -8.10
C ARG A 154 -3.68 6.62 -8.48
N ARG A 155 -4.63 6.02 -9.19
CA ARG A 155 -4.58 4.60 -9.62
C ARG A 155 -3.38 4.25 -10.51
N TRP A 156 -2.83 5.21 -11.24
CA TRP A 156 -1.67 5.01 -12.10
C TRP A 156 -0.34 5.12 -11.33
N ALA A 157 -0.33 5.74 -10.15
CA ALA A 157 0.87 5.97 -9.34
C ALA A 157 1.24 4.73 -8.52
N ARG A 158 1.49 3.62 -9.23
CA ARG A 158 1.91 2.34 -8.64
C ARG A 158 3.44 2.29 -8.58
N LEU A 159 3.95 1.39 -7.75
CA LEU A 159 5.38 1.24 -7.52
C LEU A 159 6.24 1.17 -8.80
N PRO A 160 5.89 0.42 -9.87
CA PRO A 160 6.70 0.39 -11.08
C PRO A 160 6.85 1.75 -11.78
N VAL A 161 5.85 2.62 -11.67
CA VAL A 161 5.91 3.99 -12.24
C VAL A 161 6.82 4.85 -11.37
N LEU A 162 6.70 4.76 -10.04
CA LEU A 162 7.50 5.54 -9.10
C LEU A 162 9.00 5.21 -9.22
N ILE A 163 9.36 3.92 -9.18
CA ILE A 163 10.76 3.48 -9.28
C ILE A 163 11.34 3.82 -10.65
N ARG A 164 10.58 3.65 -11.74
CA ARG A 164 11.02 4.06 -13.08
C ARG A 164 11.28 5.56 -13.15
N SER A 165 10.42 6.37 -12.54
CA SER A 165 10.58 7.82 -12.48
C SER A 165 11.84 8.22 -11.71
N GLN A 166 12.12 7.53 -10.59
CA GLN A 166 13.34 7.70 -9.82
C GLN A 166 14.58 7.32 -10.66
N ASP A 167 14.54 6.19 -11.36
CA ASP A 167 15.64 5.74 -12.23
C ASP A 167 15.93 6.74 -13.36
N LEU A 168 14.88 7.30 -13.98
CA LEU A 168 15.01 8.38 -14.98
C LEU A 168 15.59 9.66 -14.37
N TRP A 169 15.16 10.04 -13.17
CA TRP A 169 15.67 11.20 -12.46
C TRP A 169 17.15 11.05 -12.14
N VAL A 170 17.56 9.90 -11.58
CA VAL A 170 18.96 9.60 -11.25
C VAL A 170 19.83 9.69 -12.49
N ARG A 171 19.41 9.05 -13.59
CA ARG A 171 20.13 9.13 -14.87
C ARG A 171 20.23 10.55 -15.42
N LYS A 172 19.30 11.44 -15.11
CA LYS A 172 19.30 12.80 -15.67
C LYS A 172 20.05 13.81 -14.80
N TYR A 173 19.92 13.73 -13.48
CA TYR A 173 20.35 14.79 -12.56
C TYR A 173 21.40 14.35 -11.55
N ALA A 174 21.56 13.04 -11.30
CA ALA A 174 22.44 12.51 -10.27
C ALA A 174 23.57 11.62 -10.82
N GLN A 175 23.90 11.72 -12.12
CA GLN A 175 25.04 11.00 -12.70
C GLN A 175 26.33 11.34 -11.94
N GLY A 176 27.06 10.31 -11.51
CA GLY A 176 28.30 10.46 -10.76
C GLY A 176 28.15 10.83 -9.28
N ARG A 177 26.93 11.06 -8.78
CA ARG A 177 26.67 11.22 -7.34
C ARG A 177 26.64 9.86 -6.66
N PRO A 178 27.11 9.73 -5.39
CA PRO A 178 26.94 8.49 -4.66
C PRO A 178 25.44 8.21 -4.49
N PHE A 179 25.03 6.97 -4.73
CA PHE A 179 23.64 6.58 -4.49
C PHE A 179 23.46 6.42 -2.96
N PRO A 180 22.47 7.08 -2.34
CA PRO A 180 22.30 7.06 -0.88
C PRO A 180 21.74 5.73 -0.31
N THR A 181 21.68 4.65 -1.10
CA THR A 181 21.13 3.32 -0.72
C THR A 181 22.00 2.54 0.26
N THR A 182 23.18 3.03 0.61
CA THR A 182 24.06 2.37 1.58
C THR A 182 23.39 2.18 2.95
N ILE A 183 22.40 3.01 3.31
CA ILE A 183 21.68 2.88 4.60
C ILE A 183 20.75 1.66 4.62
N ILE A 184 19.88 1.49 3.61
CA ILE A 184 18.95 0.33 3.57
C ILE A 184 19.72 -0.97 3.33
N GLN A 185 20.72 -0.95 2.46
CA GLN A 185 21.52 -2.14 2.20
C GLN A 185 22.24 -2.63 3.46
N ARG A 186 22.82 -1.72 4.25
CA ARG A 186 23.46 -2.03 5.53
C ARG A 186 22.46 -2.44 6.61
N LEU A 187 21.25 -1.87 6.61
CA LEU A 187 20.21 -2.20 7.58
C LEU A 187 19.96 -3.71 7.64
N TRP A 188 19.88 -4.36 6.48
CA TRP A 188 19.68 -5.79 6.39
C TRP A 188 21.00 -6.56 6.46
N SER A 189 22.05 -6.09 5.78
CA SER A 189 23.32 -6.82 5.66
C SER A 189 24.19 -6.82 6.93
N GLU A 190 24.09 -5.84 7.84
CA GLU A 190 24.91 -5.81 9.07
C GLU A 190 24.41 -6.82 10.12
N PRO A 191 23.13 -6.79 10.57
CA PRO A 191 22.66 -7.71 11.62
C PRO A 191 22.50 -9.15 11.14
N PHE A 192 22.25 -9.33 9.83
CA PHE A 192 21.98 -10.64 9.22
C PHE A 192 23.02 -11.05 8.18
N GLY A 193 24.20 -10.43 8.16
CA GLY A 193 25.17 -10.59 7.07
C GLY A 193 25.60 -12.03 6.80
N SER A 194 25.79 -12.84 7.84
CA SER A 194 26.09 -14.28 7.68
C SER A 194 24.92 -15.04 7.08
N ASP A 195 23.69 -14.73 7.50
CA ASP A 195 22.47 -15.42 7.08
C ASP A 195 22.07 -15.05 5.64
N ILE A 196 22.19 -13.77 5.28
CA ILE A 196 21.95 -13.28 3.92
C ILE A 196 22.99 -13.85 2.97
N ARG A 197 24.27 -13.93 3.35
CA ARG A 197 25.30 -14.58 2.51
C ARG A 197 24.97 -16.04 2.24
N LYS A 198 24.48 -16.79 3.23
CA LYS A 198 24.05 -18.19 3.08
C LYS A 198 22.82 -18.34 2.17
N SER A 199 21.97 -17.32 2.07
CA SER A 199 20.79 -17.33 1.19
C SER A 199 21.14 -17.26 -0.32
N GLY A 200 22.37 -16.85 -0.65
CA GLY A 200 22.80 -16.58 -2.03
C GLY A 200 22.42 -15.19 -2.55
N ILE A 201 21.67 -14.38 -1.78
CA ILE A 201 21.38 -12.98 -2.12
C ILE A 201 22.65 -12.16 -1.93
N LYS A 202 23.28 -11.76 -3.04
CA LYS A 202 24.48 -10.93 -3.03
C LYS A 202 24.12 -9.46 -2.95
N ASP A 203 24.96 -8.71 -2.24
CA ASP A 203 24.96 -7.25 -2.31
C ASP A 203 25.22 -6.80 -3.74
N VAL A 204 24.42 -5.83 -4.19
CA VAL A 204 24.63 -5.14 -5.47
C VAL A 204 25.34 -3.81 -5.20
N ASP A 205 26.21 -3.37 -6.11
CA ASP A 205 26.86 -2.06 -5.98
C ASP A 205 25.88 -0.95 -6.42
N PRO A 206 25.43 -0.07 -5.52
CA PRO A 206 24.50 1.01 -5.83
C PRO A 206 24.95 1.96 -6.93
N LYS A 207 26.25 2.01 -7.25
CA LYS A 207 26.80 2.83 -8.33
C LYS A 207 26.61 2.22 -9.72
N THR A 208 26.37 0.92 -9.81
CA THR A 208 26.41 0.17 -11.09
C THR A 208 25.06 -0.35 -11.54
N VAL A 209 24.07 -0.43 -10.64
CA VAL A 209 22.76 -1.00 -10.94
C VAL A 209 21.65 0.07 -10.94
N SER A 210 20.55 -0.22 -11.64
CA SER A 210 19.37 0.66 -11.68
C SER A 210 18.67 0.75 -10.33
N ALA A 211 17.85 1.79 -10.13
CA ALA A 211 17.04 1.93 -8.93
C ALA A 211 16.09 0.74 -8.70
N VAL A 212 15.56 0.16 -9.79
CA VAL A 212 14.74 -1.06 -9.76
C VAL A 212 15.49 -2.25 -9.18
N ARG A 213 16.70 -2.52 -9.70
CA ARG A 213 17.48 -3.69 -9.27
C ARG A 213 17.98 -3.54 -7.84
N LEU A 214 18.25 -2.32 -7.39
CA LEU A 214 18.55 -2.02 -5.99
C LEU A 214 17.36 -2.33 -5.09
N PHE A 215 16.20 -1.77 -5.42
CA PHE A 215 14.97 -2.00 -4.68
C PHE A 215 14.64 -3.49 -4.56
N ASP A 216 14.70 -4.23 -5.67
CA ASP A 216 14.40 -5.66 -5.68
C ASP A 216 15.39 -6.46 -4.82
N ASN A 217 16.67 -6.06 -4.78
CA ASN A 217 17.66 -6.69 -3.92
C ASN A 217 17.36 -6.47 -2.43
N ASP A 218 17.05 -5.24 -2.05
CA ASP A 218 16.73 -4.89 -0.66
C ASP A 218 15.42 -5.56 -0.22
N PHE A 219 14.40 -5.55 -1.08
CA PHE A 219 13.14 -6.24 -0.81
C PHE A 219 13.31 -7.76 -0.70
N ALA A 220 14.19 -8.38 -1.50
CA ALA A 220 14.48 -9.79 -1.38
C ALA A 220 15.12 -10.15 -0.03
N LYS A 221 16.02 -9.30 0.49
CA LYS A 221 16.60 -9.47 1.84
C LYS A 221 15.54 -9.34 2.93
N PHE A 222 14.69 -8.33 2.82
CA PHE A 222 13.53 -8.16 3.71
C PHE A 222 12.68 -9.43 3.73
N CYS A 223 12.19 -9.91 2.58
CA CYS A 223 11.39 -11.14 2.52
C CYS A 223 12.12 -12.36 3.09
N TYR A 224 13.43 -12.49 2.85
CA TYR A 224 14.23 -13.58 3.39
C TYR A 224 14.26 -13.56 4.92
N ILE A 225 14.48 -12.40 5.53
CA ILE A 225 14.57 -12.25 6.98
C ILE A 225 13.27 -12.65 7.65
N PHE A 226 12.14 -12.14 7.16
CA PHE A 226 10.84 -12.44 7.77
C PHE A 226 10.41 -13.90 7.56
N ARG A 227 10.70 -14.49 6.39
CA ARG A 227 10.50 -15.94 6.19
C ARG A 227 11.35 -16.79 7.14
N ARG A 228 12.56 -16.33 7.48
CA ARG A 228 13.44 -17.03 8.44
C ARG A 228 13.01 -16.83 9.89
N ALA A 229 12.47 -15.67 10.24
CA ALA A 229 11.96 -15.40 11.58
C ALA A 229 10.89 -16.42 12.00
N GLU A 230 10.02 -16.82 11.08
CA GLU A 230 9.03 -17.89 11.32
C GLU A 230 9.67 -19.26 11.63
N GLN A 231 10.91 -19.49 11.18
CA GLN A 231 11.59 -20.78 11.24
C GLN A 231 12.62 -20.87 12.37
N THR A 232 13.22 -19.75 12.79
CA THR A 232 14.37 -19.73 13.71
C THR A 232 14.22 -18.65 14.79
N PRO A 233 14.17 -19.00 16.09
CA PRO A 233 13.98 -18.06 17.20
C PRO A 233 15.03 -16.94 17.28
N ASP A 234 16.28 -17.23 16.93
CA ASP A 234 17.41 -16.29 16.98
C ASP A 234 17.18 -15.01 16.15
N PHE A 235 16.30 -15.08 15.14
CA PHE A 235 15.98 -13.92 14.31
C PHE A 235 15.13 -12.88 15.04
N ASN A 236 14.35 -13.29 16.04
CA ASN A 236 13.47 -12.39 16.77
C ASN A 236 14.27 -11.29 17.49
N MET A 237 15.40 -11.65 18.10
CA MET A 237 16.28 -10.69 18.78
C MET A 237 16.91 -9.69 17.79
N LYS A 238 17.34 -10.16 16.62
CA LYS A 238 17.90 -9.29 15.57
C LYS A 238 16.86 -8.31 15.02
N ILE A 239 15.62 -8.78 14.84
CA ILE A 239 14.48 -7.94 14.39
C ILE A 239 14.10 -6.89 15.44
N GLN A 240 14.10 -7.27 16.72
CA GLN A 240 13.85 -6.35 17.82
C GLN A 240 14.87 -5.20 17.84
N HIS A 241 16.16 -5.51 17.68
CA HIS A 241 17.22 -4.50 17.61
C HIS A 241 17.09 -3.56 16.40
N LEU A 242 16.55 -4.06 15.28
CA LEU A 242 16.30 -3.24 14.10
C LEU A 242 15.17 -2.25 14.32
N SER A 243 14.13 -2.66 15.04
CA SER A 243 13.00 -1.79 15.38
C SER A 243 13.44 -0.57 16.20
N GLY A 244 14.48 -0.71 17.03
CA GLY A 244 15.08 0.40 17.78
C GLY A 244 16.21 1.18 17.07
N SER A 245 16.58 0.79 15.84
CA SER A 245 17.66 1.44 15.08
C SER A 245 17.16 2.66 14.31
N LYS A 246 18.02 3.69 14.16
CA LYS A 246 17.68 4.96 13.48
C LYS A 246 17.52 4.77 11.96
N ILE A 247 16.42 4.16 11.54
CA ILE A 247 15.97 4.09 10.13
C ILE A 247 15.48 5.47 9.63
N HIS A 248 15.37 6.45 10.53
CA HIS A 248 14.80 7.79 10.28
C HIS A 248 15.53 8.63 9.21
N ASP A 249 16.72 8.23 8.78
CA ASP A 249 17.55 9.06 7.90
C ASP A 249 17.31 8.77 6.41
N TYR A 250 16.69 7.66 6.00
CA TYR A 250 16.45 7.42 4.58
C TYR A 250 15.16 8.10 4.09
N VAL A 251 15.30 9.08 3.19
CA VAL A 251 14.20 9.95 2.75
C VAL A 251 14.07 9.92 1.21
N ASN A 252 13.12 9.13 0.71
CA ASN A 252 12.68 9.17 -0.70
C ASN A 252 11.48 10.11 -0.92
N MET A 253 10.85 10.59 0.15
CA MET A 253 9.60 11.36 0.12
C MET A 253 9.63 12.55 1.06
N ALA A 254 8.92 13.61 0.71
CA ALA A 254 8.82 14.80 1.53
C ALA A 254 8.13 14.50 2.87
N THR A 255 8.48 15.26 3.90
CA THR A 255 7.83 15.14 5.22
C THR A 255 6.32 15.39 5.10
N GLY A 256 5.54 14.57 5.81
CA GLY A 256 4.07 14.63 5.74
C GLY A 256 3.48 13.98 4.49
N THR A 257 4.26 13.24 3.70
CA THR A 257 3.70 12.39 2.63
C THR A 257 2.89 11.24 3.24
N GLU A 258 1.60 11.20 2.95
CA GLU A 258 0.66 10.21 3.46
C GLU A 258 0.81 8.86 2.77
N ILE A 259 0.75 7.79 3.57
CA ILE A 259 0.62 6.42 3.07
C ILE A 259 -0.83 6.20 2.64
N PRO A 260 -1.11 5.72 1.41
CA PRO A 260 -2.47 5.40 0.99
C PRO A 260 -3.18 4.43 1.96
N ASN A 261 -4.39 4.77 2.42
CA ASN A 261 -5.15 3.95 3.38
C ASN A 261 -5.33 2.49 2.93
N THR A 262 -5.41 2.23 1.62
CA THR A 262 -5.52 0.87 1.09
C THR A 262 -4.30 0.01 1.41
N LEU A 263 -3.10 0.61 1.50
CA LEU A 263 -1.88 -0.08 1.90
C LEU A 263 -1.77 -0.22 3.42
N LEU A 264 -2.40 0.68 4.17
CA LEU A 264 -2.46 0.57 5.63
C LEU A 264 -3.44 -0.52 6.08
N ILE A 265 -4.60 -0.67 5.43
CA ILE A 265 -5.68 -1.59 5.84
C ILE A 265 -5.52 -3.01 5.25
N GLY A 266 -4.91 -3.13 4.08
CA GLY A 266 -4.88 -4.38 3.31
C GLY A 266 -6.19 -4.65 2.53
N PRO A 267 -6.34 -5.81 1.88
CA PRO A 267 -5.43 -6.97 1.91
C PRO A 267 -4.09 -6.70 1.25
N TRP A 268 -3.04 -7.42 1.67
CA TRP A 268 -1.68 -7.25 1.16
C TRP A 268 -1.29 -8.43 0.27
N ASP A 269 -1.32 -8.22 -1.04
CA ASP A 269 -0.59 -9.04 -1.99
C ASP A 269 0.90 -8.62 -2.07
N GLU A 270 1.71 -9.36 -2.80
CA GLU A 270 3.14 -9.06 -2.92
C GLU A 270 3.40 -7.64 -3.45
N GLU A 271 2.58 -7.16 -4.38
CA GLU A 271 2.69 -5.79 -4.91
C GLU A 271 2.39 -4.73 -3.85
N ALA A 272 1.36 -4.93 -3.03
CA ALA A 272 1.02 -4.05 -1.92
C ALA A 272 2.11 -4.02 -0.86
N ILE A 273 2.69 -5.19 -0.51
CA ILE A 273 3.80 -5.25 0.46
C ILE A 273 5.03 -4.53 -0.08
N LYS A 274 5.40 -4.75 -1.35
CA LYS A 274 6.49 -4.01 -2.00
C LYS A 274 6.25 -2.50 -1.96
N PHE A 275 5.02 -2.07 -2.23
CA PHE A 275 4.70 -0.66 -2.24
C PHE A 275 4.72 -0.06 -0.83
N LEU A 276 4.15 -0.75 0.16
CA LEU A 276 4.22 -0.34 1.55
C LEU A 276 5.67 -0.27 2.04
N TYR A 277 6.49 -1.29 1.72
CA TYR A 277 7.92 -1.31 2.01
C TYR A 277 8.63 -0.10 1.40
N TRP A 278 8.43 0.20 0.12
CA TRP A 278 9.03 1.38 -0.53
C TRP A 278 8.66 2.69 0.17
N LEU A 279 7.39 2.83 0.58
CA LEU A 279 6.90 4.04 1.26
C LEU A 279 7.50 4.20 2.67
N VAL A 280 7.39 3.16 3.48
CA VAL A 280 7.83 3.17 4.89
C VAL A 280 9.34 3.32 4.97
N MET A 281 10.06 2.51 4.20
CA MET A 281 11.52 2.62 4.13
C MET A 281 11.94 3.96 3.56
N GLY A 282 11.19 4.50 2.60
CA GLY A 282 11.35 5.83 2.01
C GLY A 282 11.03 7.02 2.92
N GLY A 283 10.63 6.79 4.18
CA GLY A 283 10.43 7.85 5.17
C GLY A 283 8.97 8.28 5.37
N ALA A 284 7.99 7.69 4.68
CA ALA A 284 6.58 7.98 5.02
C ALA A 284 6.24 7.44 6.41
N ARG A 285 5.47 8.24 7.15
CA ARG A 285 5.01 7.92 8.49
C ARG A 285 3.50 8.18 8.58
N ILE A 286 2.86 7.49 9.52
CA ILE A 286 1.44 7.67 9.81
C ILE A 286 1.26 9.04 10.44
N ASP A 287 0.40 9.85 9.84
CA ASP A 287 -0.09 11.07 10.46
C ASP A 287 -1.29 10.74 11.35
N TRP A 288 -1.13 11.03 12.64
CA TRP A 288 -2.12 10.78 13.68
C TRP A 288 -3.01 11.99 13.99
N LEU A 289 -2.63 13.18 13.52
CA LEU A 289 -3.26 14.44 13.95
C LEU A 289 -4.13 15.04 12.86
N THR A 290 -3.70 14.98 11.60
CA THR A 290 -4.34 15.73 10.51
C THR A 290 -5.11 14.86 9.51
N SER A 291 -5.09 13.54 9.67
CA SER A 291 -5.74 12.60 8.76
C SER A 291 -6.32 11.37 9.48
N THR A 292 -7.14 10.61 8.76
CA THR A 292 -7.69 9.32 9.23
C THR A 292 -6.70 8.16 9.05
N SER A 293 -5.42 8.45 8.75
CA SER A 293 -4.40 7.43 8.48
C SER A 293 -4.12 6.60 9.73
N GLY A 294 -4.17 7.21 10.92
CA GLY A 294 -4.04 6.53 12.20
C GLY A 294 -5.07 5.42 12.40
N GLU A 295 -6.36 5.73 12.20
CA GLU A 295 -7.44 4.74 12.31
C GLU A 295 -7.28 3.59 11.30
N ALA A 296 -6.96 3.94 10.05
CA ALA A 296 -6.68 2.96 9.00
C ALA A 296 -5.51 2.05 9.37
N ALA A 297 -4.44 2.59 9.96
CA ALA A 297 -3.28 1.85 10.39
C ALA A 297 -3.58 0.91 11.56
N ILE A 298 -4.39 1.32 12.55
CA ILE A 298 -4.81 0.43 13.65
C ILE A 298 -5.68 -0.73 13.13
N ILE A 299 -6.62 -0.45 12.22
CA ILE A 299 -7.43 -1.50 11.58
C ILE A 299 -6.53 -2.50 10.85
N GLY A 300 -5.58 -1.98 10.06
CA GLY A 300 -4.58 -2.77 9.36
C GLY A 300 -3.72 -3.62 10.29
N TYR A 301 -3.17 -3.03 11.34
CA TYR A 301 -2.35 -3.73 12.32
C TYR A 301 -3.11 -4.89 12.97
N LYS A 302 -4.33 -4.63 13.44
CA LYS A 302 -5.21 -5.64 14.04
C LYS A 302 -5.52 -6.79 13.07
N ARG A 303 -5.62 -6.50 11.77
CA ARG A 303 -5.81 -7.50 10.73
C ARG A 303 -4.52 -8.30 10.46
N ALA A 304 -3.38 -7.62 10.37
CA ALA A 304 -2.09 -8.27 10.16
C ALA A 304 -1.73 -9.23 11.30
N VAL A 305 -2.11 -8.88 12.54
CA VAL A 305 -1.99 -9.75 13.73
C VAL A 305 -2.83 -11.02 13.58
N ARG A 306 -4.12 -10.90 13.19
CA ARG A 306 -4.99 -12.06 12.96
C ARG A 306 -4.51 -12.97 11.83
N GLU A 307 -3.92 -12.38 10.79
CA GLU A 307 -3.41 -13.09 9.63
C GLU A 307 -1.93 -13.52 9.80
N SER A 308 -1.34 -13.35 10.99
CA SER A 308 0.07 -13.66 11.31
C SER A 308 1.09 -13.06 10.33
N ARG A 309 0.80 -11.89 9.74
CA ARG A 309 1.63 -11.20 8.74
C ARG A 309 2.73 -10.37 9.41
N ILE A 310 3.74 -11.02 9.96
CA ILE A 310 4.82 -10.39 10.73
C ILE A 310 5.59 -9.30 9.96
N GLU A 311 5.74 -9.45 8.65
CA GLU A 311 6.41 -8.47 7.81
C GLU A 311 5.58 -7.19 7.62
N VAL A 312 4.25 -7.31 7.60
CA VAL A 312 3.34 -6.15 7.57
C VAL A 312 3.30 -5.48 8.94
N ILE A 313 3.22 -6.25 10.02
CA ILE A 313 3.27 -5.75 11.40
C ILE A 313 4.53 -4.89 11.60
N TYR A 314 5.68 -5.41 11.19
CA TYR A 314 6.95 -4.66 11.26
C TYR A 314 6.91 -3.36 10.47
N LEU A 315 6.43 -3.39 9.22
CA LEU A 315 6.31 -2.17 8.39
C LEU A 315 5.37 -1.14 9.02
N LEU A 316 4.27 -1.56 9.62
CA LEU A 316 3.33 -0.67 10.28
C LEU A 316 3.88 -0.11 11.60
N LEU A 317 4.66 -0.89 12.36
CA LEU A 317 5.39 -0.40 13.53
C LEU A 317 6.39 0.69 13.13
N LEU A 318 7.21 0.44 12.10
CA LEU A 318 8.13 1.44 11.54
C LEU A 318 7.42 2.68 10.97
N ALA A 319 6.20 2.51 10.47
CA ALA A 319 5.38 3.64 10.00
C ALA A 319 4.91 4.53 11.17
N GLY A 320 4.99 4.07 12.41
CA GLY A 320 4.75 4.86 13.62
C GLY A 320 3.65 4.35 14.54
N ILE A 321 3.18 3.10 14.37
CA ILE A 321 2.22 2.47 15.31
C ILE A 321 2.80 2.28 16.71
N GLU A 322 4.13 2.15 16.83
CA GLU A 322 4.82 2.07 18.12
C GLU A 322 4.38 3.15 19.14
N ASN A 323 4.03 4.35 18.65
CA ASN A 323 3.60 5.48 19.48
C ASN A 323 2.17 5.34 20.04
N LYS A 324 1.45 4.30 19.63
CA LYS A 324 0.05 4.03 19.97
C LYS A 324 -0.16 2.64 20.54
N LEU A 325 0.90 1.90 20.85
CA LEU A 325 0.81 0.61 21.54
C LEU A 325 0.38 0.83 23.00
N ASP A 326 -0.92 0.85 23.23
CA ASP A 326 -1.54 0.88 24.55
C ASP A 326 -1.93 -0.53 25.02
N GLY A 327 -2.48 -0.60 26.25
CA GLY A 327 -2.92 -1.87 26.84
C GLY A 327 -3.98 -2.57 25.99
N ASP A 328 -4.87 -1.84 25.34
CA ASP A 328 -5.94 -2.40 24.51
C ASP A 328 -5.37 -3.10 23.26
N ILE A 329 -4.37 -2.51 22.60
CA ILE A 329 -3.70 -3.14 21.47
C ILE A 329 -2.88 -4.35 21.92
N ILE A 330 -2.17 -4.25 23.04
CA ILE A 330 -1.40 -5.38 23.61
C ILE A 330 -2.33 -6.55 23.91
N GLN A 331 -3.41 -6.30 24.63
CA GLN A 331 -4.40 -7.32 24.97
C GLN A 331 -5.01 -7.93 23.71
N TYR A 332 -5.36 -7.10 22.72
CA TYR A 332 -5.86 -7.57 21.45
C TYR A 332 -4.86 -8.52 20.75
N VAL A 333 -3.56 -8.22 20.77
CA VAL A 333 -2.51 -9.09 20.19
C VAL A 333 -2.46 -10.43 20.91
N LEU A 334 -2.44 -10.43 22.24
CA LEU A 334 -2.41 -11.65 23.05
C LEU A 334 -3.62 -12.57 22.74
N GLU A 335 -4.80 -11.97 22.60
CA GLU A 335 -6.04 -12.68 22.30
C GLU A 335 -6.14 -13.19 20.85
N ASN A 336 -5.79 -12.34 19.87
CA ASN A 336 -6.17 -12.56 18.46
C ASN A 336 -5.04 -13.09 17.59
N ALA A 337 -3.79 -13.04 18.03
CA ALA A 337 -2.69 -13.65 17.29
C ALA A 337 -2.82 -15.18 17.32
N GLU A 338 -2.37 -15.84 16.26
CA GLU A 338 -2.34 -17.31 16.21
C GLU A 338 -1.29 -17.86 17.19
N ALA A 339 -1.58 -19.00 17.81
CA ALA A 339 -0.67 -19.69 18.72
C ALA A 339 0.46 -20.42 17.96
N ASN A 340 1.30 -19.67 17.26
CA ASN A 340 2.41 -20.21 16.49
C ASN A 340 3.69 -19.40 16.74
N ARG A 341 4.78 -19.74 16.04
CA ARG A 341 6.06 -19.05 16.21
C ARG A 341 6.02 -17.55 15.88
N SER A 342 5.11 -17.12 15.01
CA SER A 342 4.92 -15.71 14.72
C SER A 342 4.43 -14.93 15.94
N PHE A 343 3.76 -15.57 16.89
CA PHE A 343 3.31 -14.96 18.14
C PHE A 343 4.46 -14.30 18.92
N THR A 344 5.53 -15.05 19.21
CA THR A 344 6.69 -14.52 19.95
C THR A 344 7.41 -13.45 19.14
N THR A 345 7.49 -13.60 17.81
CA THR A 345 8.03 -12.58 16.91
C THR A 345 7.26 -11.26 17.01
N ILE A 346 5.92 -11.31 17.05
CA ILE A 346 5.05 -10.12 17.18
C ILE A 346 5.29 -9.43 18.52
N LEU A 347 5.29 -10.17 19.64
CA LEU A 347 5.52 -9.60 20.97
C LEU A 347 6.91 -8.95 21.09
N MET A 348 7.92 -9.58 20.48
CA MET A 348 9.29 -9.03 20.43
C MET A 348 9.36 -7.71 19.63
N MET A 349 8.65 -7.60 18.51
CA MET A 349 8.60 -6.36 17.72
C MET A 349 7.95 -5.20 18.47
N MET A 350 7.02 -5.49 19.38
CA MET A 350 6.38 -4.48 20.24
C MET A 350 7.30 -3.95 21.35
N SER A 351 8.50 -4.50 21.48
CA SER A 351 9.46 -4.21 22.53
C SER A 351 10.76 -3.64 21.96
N PRO A 352 10.84 -2.35 21.56
CA PRO A 352 12.07 -1.78 21.01
C PRO A 352 13.12 -1.59 22.13
N GLY A 353 13.83 -2.64 22.52
CA GLY A 353 14.84 -2.58 23.58
C GLY A 353 15.27 -3.94 24.11
N ARG A 354 16.29 -3.97 24.98
CA ARG A 354 16.75 -5.22 25.64
C ARG A 354 15.84 -5.69 26.78
N ARG A 355 14.77 -4.96 27.09
CA ARG A 355 13.82 -5.26 28.17
C ARG A 355 12.40 -5.14 27.63
N LEU A 356 11.51 -6.01 28.11
CA LEU A 356 10.09 -5.91 27.86
C LEU A 356 9.54 -4.60 28.44
N PRO A 357 8.78 -3.79 27.68
CA PRO A 357 8.04 -2.66 28.22
C PRO A 357 7.10 -3.11 29.34
N SER A 358 6.95 -2.31 30.40
CA SER A 358 6.11 -2.65 31.55
C SER A 358 4.67 -2.99 31.14
N LEU A 359 4.10 -2.22 30.22
CA LEU A 359 2.75 -2.46 29.67
C LEU A 359 2.60 -3.84 29.01
N LEU A 360 3.64 -4.30 28.30
CA LEU A 360 3.62 -5.63 27.68
C LEU A 360 3.75 -6.73 28.72
N LEU A 361 4.65 -6.53 29.70
CA LEU A 361 4.81 -7.46 30.82
C LEU A 361 3.50 -7.61 31.62
N ASP A 362 2.87 -6.49 31.96
CA ASP A 362 1.58 -6.45 32.67
C ASP A 362 0.50 -7.17 31.87
N GLY A 363 0.41 -6.90 30.56
CA GLY A 363 -0.54 -7.59 29.66
C GLY A 363 -0.31 -9.11 29.60
N MET A 364 0.95 -9.55 29.50
CA MET A 364 1.29 -10.98 29.50
C MET A 364 0.95 -11.66 30.84
N LEU A 365 1.19 -10.99 31.96
CA LEU A 365 0.83 -11.49 33.29
C LEU A 365 -0.69 -11.56 33.47
N LEU A 366 -1.43 -10.56 33.01
CA LEU A 366 -2.90 -10.56 33.04
C LEU A 366 -3.47 -11.67 32.16
N PHE A 367 -2.94 -11.85 30.95
CA PHE A 367 -3.34 -12.93 30.05
C PHE A 367 -3.11 -14.31 30.67
N LYS A 368 -1.95 -14.51 31.31
CA LYS A 368 -1.62 -15.75 32.03
C LYS A 368 -2.58 -16.05 33.19
N ASN A 369 -3.04 -15.02 33.90
CA ASN A 369 -3.93 -15.15 35.05
C ASN A 369 -5.42 -15.16 34.69
N SER A 370 -5.77 -14.95 33.42
CA SER A 370 -7.17 -14.93 32.95
C SER A 370 -7.70 -16.35 32.73
N HIS A 371 -8.80 -16.68 33.41
CA HIS A 371 -9.50 -17.96 33.23
C HIS A 371 -10.17 -18.09 31.84
N GLU A 372 -10.36 -17.01 31.10
CA GLU A 372 -10.94 -17.05 29.75
C GLU A 372 -9.98 -17.66 28.71
N HIS A 373 -8.67 -17.69 29.01
CA HIS A 373 -7.63 -18.16 28.10
C HIS A 373 -6.93 -19.44 28.56
N GLU A 374 -7.51 -20.14 29.54
CA GLU A 374 -7.00 -21.43 30.07
C GLU A 374 -6.82 -22.50 28.97
N ASN A 375 -7.54 -22.35 27.84
CA ASN A 375 -7.47 -23.24 26.69
C ASN A 375 -6.39 -22.86 25.65
N ASP A 376 -5.73 -21.71 25.80
CA ASP A 376 -4.70 -21.21 24.86
C ASP A 376 -3.28 -21.65 25.29
N PHE A 377 -3.16 -22.94 25.66
CA PHE A 377 -1.97 -23.53 26.30
C PHE A 377 -0.67 -23.32 25.50
N GLU A 378 -0.75 -23.34 24.17
CA GLU A 378 0.38 -23.09 23.30
C GLU A 378 0.93 -21.66 23.43
N LYS A 379 0.06 -20.64 23.56
CA LYS A 379 0.49 -19.26 23.79
C LYS A 379 1.13 -19.09 25.16
N LEU A 380 0.59 -19.76 26.19
CA LEU A 380 1.16 -19.72 27.53
C LEU A 380 2.58 -20.30 27.55
N ILE A 381 2.82 -21.42 26.86
CA ILE A 381 4.19 -21.96 26.70
C ILE A 381 5.10 -20.94 26.03
N LEU A 382 4.65 -20.34 24.92
CA LEU A 382 5.43 -19.34 24.18
C LEU A 382 5.73 -18.09 25.03
N ILE A 383 4.82 -17.69 25.92
CA ILE A 383 5.02 -16.61 26.89
C ILE A 383 6.09 -16.98 27.93
N GLU A 384 6.05 -18.20 28.46
CA GLU A 384 7.06 -18.69 29.41
C GLU A 384 8.45 -18.78 28.77
N GLU A 385 8.53 -19.28 27.53
CA GLU A 385 9.77 -19.27 26.75
C GLU A 385 10.29 -17.84 26.58
N LEU A 386 9.40 -16.88 26.29
CA LEU A 386 9.79 -15.47 26.16
C LEU A 386 10.31 -14.91 27.50
N PHE A 387 9.69 -15.23 28.64
CA PHE A 387 10.17 -14.81 29.95
C PHE A 387 11.55 -15.39 30.28
N ALA A 388 11.79 -16.65 29.96
CA ALA A 388 13.09 -17.29 30.15
C ALA A 388 14.21 -16.64 29.31
N TRP A 389 13.87 -15.94 28.22
CA TRP A 389 14.83 -15.20 27.40
C TRP A 389 15.17 -13.81 27.95
N PHE A 390 14.30 -13.22 28.78
CA PHE A 390 14.49 -11.87 29.35
C PHE A 390 14.87 -11.85 30.85
N GLY A 391 14.65 -12.95 31.58
CA GLY A 391 15.11 -13.17 32.95
C GLY A 391 16.56 -13.62 32.99
#